data_AF-A0A0C2CNW7-F1
#
_entry.id   AF-A0A0C2CNW7-F1
#
_cell.length_a   1.000
_cell.length_b   1.000
_cell.length_c   1.000
_cell.angle_alpha   90.00
_cell.angle_beta   90.00
_cell.angle_gamma   90.00
#
_symmetry.space_group_name_H-M   'P 1'
#
loop_
_entity.id
_entity.type
_entity.pdbx_description
1 polymer ?
#
loop_
_entity_poly.entity_id
_entity_poly.type
_entity_poly.pdbx_seq_one_letter_code
_entity_poly.pdbx_strand_id
1 'polypeptide(L)'
;MFLAAGLAGPVQEVPCTLESGESTTCLRIARKSVPSDHAQGPWCPKSVHDGPEAGGIWPEAGTAHDVTGEFIANLATFYGDSAWALHNEDGTINVTDTAEACAAAARPDVDPALHNHCVECLPTYLARDTVVETLIPKLPTRAKSPSPIRSNIGLALNGVEFAAPAPTHAILAAHTLAPFDDCGGHINMHDGYHYHAVTSGCLTSIAQDDAHAPMIGYALDGYPIHARAGHDGAEPTDLDECRGHMDDTRGYHYHVAGPGKNQTLDCFTGEIVQGAARRPPGPPPGQPPRE
;
A
#
# COMPACT_ATOMS: atom_id res chain seq x y z
N MET A 1 6.54 11.12 16.45
CA MET A 1 7.19 10.31 15.41
C MET A 1 6.24 10.14 14.23
N PHE A 2 5.03 9.64 14.46
CA PHE A 2 3.93 9.74 13.49
C PHE A 2 3.36 11.17 13.41
N LEU A 3 2.83 11.52 12.24
CA LEU A 3 2.06 12.73 12.01
C LEU A 3 0.75 12.65 12.81
N ALA A 4 0.55 13.57 13.76
CA ALA A 4 -0.59 13.54 14.67
C ALA A 4 -1.95 13.56 13.94
N ALA A 5 -2.03 14.22 12.78
CA ALA A 5 -3.25 14.33 12.00
C ALA A 5 -3.74 12.98 11.42
N GLY A 6 -2.82 12.04 11.16
CA GLY A 6 -3.14 10.69 10.68
C GLY A 6 -3.55 9.71 11.80
N LEU A 7 -3.40 10.09 13.07
CA LEU A 7 -3.75 9.27 14.21
C LEU A 7 -5.16 9.56 14.72
N ALA A 8 -5.82 8.52 15.26
CA ALA A 8 -7.10 8.60 15.96
C ALA A 8 -6.95 8.79 17.48
N GLY A 9 -5.71 8.93 17.96
CA GLY A 9 -5.39 9.12 19.38
C GLY A 9 -3.87 9.07 19.62
N PRO A 10 -3.43 9.24 20.89
CA PRO A 10 -2.03 9.07 21.24
C PRO A 10 -1.58 7.62 21.02
N VAL A 11 -0.32 7.44 20.62
CA VAL A 11 0.33 6.11 20.60
C VAL A 11 0.48 5.62 22.03
N GLN A 12 0.10 4.36 22.28
CA GLN A 12 0.12 3.76 23.61
C GLN A 12 1.16 2.65 23.68
N GLU A 13 1.84 2.51 24.81
CA GLU A 13 2.67 1.34 25.10
C GLU A 13 1.83 0.29 25.82
N VAL A 14 1.76 -0.92 25.25
CA VAL A 14 0.96 -2.02 25.77
C VAL A 14 1.77 -3.32 25.79
N PRO A 15 1.52 -4.24 26.74
CA PRO A 15 2.12 -5.57 26.67
C PRO A 15 1.59 -6.33 25.44
N CYS A 16 2.45 -7.09 24.80
CA CYS A 16 2.14 -7.93 23.66
C CYS A 16 3.01 -9.19 23.64
N THR A 17 2.66 -10.15 22.80
CA THR A 17 3.41 -11.39 22.61
C THR A 17 3.87 -11.48 21.17
N LEU A 18 5.14 -11.82 20.94
CA LEU A 18 5.72 -12.07 19.62
C LEU A 18 5.34 -13.48 19.14
N GLU A 19 5.53 -13.77 17.86
CA GLU A 19 5.24 -15.10 17.29
C GLU A 19 6.01 -16.25 17.96
N SER A 20 7.18 -15.98 18.54
CA SER A 20 7.95 -16.94 19.35
C SER A 20 7.32 -17.30 20.69
N GLY A 21 6.32 -16.53 21.14
CA GLY A 21 5.76 -16.59 22.49
C GLY A 21 6.46 -15.68 23.50
N GLU A 22 7.50 -14.95 23.09
CA GLU A 22 8.16 -13.96 23.94
C GLU A 22 7.22 -12.79 24.26
N SER A 23 7.15 -12.39 25.53
CA SER A 23 6.39 -11.21 25.96
C SER A 23 7.27 -9.95 25.87
N THR A 24 6.73 -8.89 25.28
CA THR A 24 7.43 -7.61 25.11
C THR A 24 6.46 -6.43 25.24
N THR A 25 6.94 -5.22 24.98
CA THR A 25 6.13 -4.00 24.88
C THR A 25 5.95 -3.61 23.41
N CYS A 26 4.71 -3.36 23.01
CA CYS A 26 4.34 -2.88 21.69
C CYS A 26 3.81 -1.45 21.75
N LEU A 27 3.99 -0.74 20.64
CA LEU A 27 3.27 0.47 20.32
C LEU A 27 1.91 0.10 19.73
N ARG A 28 0.82 0.52 20.38
CA ARG A 28 -0.53 0.51 19.82
C ARG A 28 -0.80 1.84 19.14
N ILE A 29 -1.03 1.77 17.84
CA ILE A 29 -1.22 2.93 16.98
C ILE A 29 -2.62 2.82 16.37
N ALA A 30 -3.51 3.72 16.76
CA ALA A 30 -4.83 3.87 16.18
C ALA A 30 -4.76 4.92 15.07
N ARG A 31 -5.06 4.54 13.83
CA ARG A 31 -4.98 5.39 12.64
C ARG A 31 -6.35 5.65 12.02
N LYS A 32 -6.46 6.75 11.28
CA LYS A 32 -7.60 7.04 10.41
C LYS A 32 -7.42 6.37 9.05
N SER A 33 -8.52 6.16 8.33
CA SER A 33 -8.51 5.51 7.01
C SER A 33 -8.09 6.41 5.83
N VAL A 34 -7.84 7.70 6.05
CA VAL A 34 -7.44 8.67 5.02
C VAL A 34 -6.26 9.52 5.53
N PRO A 35 -5.13 9.59 4.78
CA PRO A 35 -4.02 10.45 5.14
C PRO A 35 -4.36 11.93 5.00
N SER A 36 -3.60 12.77 5.69
CA SER A 36 -3.83 14.22 5.74
C SER A 36 -2.71 15.05 5.10
N ASP A 37 -1.63 14.41 4.65
CA ASP A 37 -0.41 15.05 4.16
C ASP A 37 -0.26 15.07 2.64
N HIS A 38 -1.19 14.45 1.91
CA HIS A 38 -1.28 14.49 0.44
C HIS A 38 -2.74 14.36 -0.01
N ALA A 39 -3.00 14.70 -1.27
CA ALA A 39 -4.26 14.37 -1.93
C ALA A 39 -4.21 12.90 -2.37
N GLN A 40 -5.35 12.20 -2.30
CA GLN A 40 -5.48 10.82 -2.79
C GLN A 40 -6.02 10.86 -4.22
N GLY A 41 -5.45 10.02 -5.08
CA GLY A 41 -5.75 10.05 -6.50
C GLY A 41 -5.05 11.20 -7.24
N PRO A 42 -5.30 11.33 -8.56
CA PRO A 42 -6.22 10.51 -9.36
C PRO A 42 -5.71 9.07 -9.58
N TRP A 43 -6.63 8.18 -9.99
CA TRP A 43 -6.31 6.78 -10.30
C TRP A 43 -6.60 6.45 -11.76
N CYS A 44 -7.80 6.83 -12.23
CA CYS A 44 -8.32 6.47 -13.54
C CYS A 44 -8.54 7.72 -14.42
N PRO A 45 -7.91 7.79 -15.60
CA PRO A 45 -8.30 8.78 -16.61
C PRO A 45 -9.73 8.53 -17.07
N LYS A 46 -10.39 9.59 -17.56
CA LYS A 46 -11.79 9.56 -18.01
C LYS A 46 -11.93 9.47 -19.52
N SER A 47 -10.87 9.78 -20.24
CA SER A 47 -10.77 9.70 -21.69
C SER A 47 -9.45 9.08 -22.14
N VAL A 48 -9.47 8.42 -23.29
CA VAL A 48 -8.27 7.91 -23.98
C VAL A 48 -7.28 9.00 -24.39
N HIS A 49 -7.65 10.28 -24.26
CA HIS A 49 -6.80 11.43 -24.54
C HIS A 49 -6.19 12.07 -23.29
N ASP A 50 -6.56 11.61 -22.10
CA ASP A 50 -6.07 12.17 -20.85
C ASP A 50 -4.60 11.77 -20.61
N GLY A 51 -3.84 12.74 -20.09
CA GLY A 51 -2.43 12.58 -19.77
C GLY A 51 -2.19 11.90 -18.41
N PRO A 52 -0.92 11.76 -18.00
CA PRO A 52 -0.55 11.13 -16.73
C PRO A 52 -1.12 11.87 -15.50
N GLU A 53 -1.40 13.17 -15.59
CA GLU A 53 -1.99 13.95 -14.50
C GLU A 53 -3.45 13.58 -14.16
N ALA A 54 -4.09 12.76 -14.99
CA ALA A 54 -5.47 12.31 -14.81
C ALA A 54 -5.57 10.87 -14.32
N GLY A 55 -4.46 10.15 -14.23
CA GLY A 55 -4.38 8.79 -13.71
C GLY A 55 -3.29 8.69 -12.65
N GLY A 56 -3.03 7.47 -12.19
CA GLY A 56 -1.88 7.18 -11.34
C GLY A 56 -0.92 6.21 -12.01
N ILE A 57 -0.47 5.20 -11.27
CA ILE A 57 0.49 4.21 -11.74
C ILE A 57 -0.06 2.77 -11.68
N TRP A 58 0.41 1.93 -12.59
CA TRP A 58 0.15 0.49 -12.58
C TRP A 58 1.47 -0.29 -12.55
N PRO A 59 1.73 -1.13 -11.52
CA PRO A 59 2.92 -1.95 -11.47
C PRO A 59 2.78 -3.21 -12.35
N GLU A 60 3.67 -3.39 -13.32
CA GLU A 60 3.75 -4.60 -14.13
C GLU A 60 5.20 -4.97 -14.41
N ALA A 61 5.54 -6.26 -14.27
CA ALA A 61 6.87 -6.80 -14.53
C ALA A 61 8.05 -5.99 -13.94
N GLY A 62 7.88 -5.40 -12.76
CA GLY A 62 8.91 -4.59 -12.08
C GLY A 62 8.97 -3.13 -12.52
N THR A 63 8.09 -2.70 -13.43
CA THR A 63 7.97 -1.32 -13.93
C THR A 63 6.68 -0.69 -13.43
N ALA A 64 6.74 0.57 -12.98
CA ALA A 64 5.55 1.37 -12.74
C ALA A 64 5.21 2.13 -14.02
N HIS A 65 4.04 1.87 -14.59
CA HIS A 65 3.56 2.51 -15.80
C HIS A 65 2.58 3.63 -15.44
N ASP A 66 2.74 4.81 -16.03
CA ASP A 66 1.72 5.86 -15.90
C ASP A 66 0.43 5.41 -16.58
N VAL A 67 -0.69 5.49 -15.86
CA VAL A 67 -2.01 5.11 -16.35
C VAL A 67 -2.62 6.30 -17.09
N THR A 68 -2.15 6.52 -18.31
CA THR A 68 -2.73 7.50 -19.24
C THR A 68 -3.94 6.92 -19.96
N GLY A 69 -4.72 7.78 -20.62
CA GLY A 69 -5.78 7.33 -21.50
C GLY A 69 -5.28 6.43 -22.64
N GLU A 70 -4.10 6.75 -23.20
CA GLU A 70 -3.44 5.94 -24.22
C GLU A 70 -3.02 4.57 -23.68
N PHE A 71 -2.50 4.51 -22.45
CA PHE A 71 -2.16 3.24 -21.81
C PHE A 71 -3.39 2.35 -21.67
N ILE A 72 -4.52 2.89 -21.20
CA ILE A 72 -5.80 2.16 -21.08
C ILE A 72 -6.30 1.67 -22.45
N ALA A 73 -6.24 2.51 -23.48
CA ALA A 73 -6.62 2.12 -24.84
C ALA A 73 -5.74 1.00 -25.42
N ASN A 74 -4.51 0.88 -24.95
CA ASN A 74 -3.53 -0.07 -25.47
C ASN A 74 -3.40 -1.37 -24.63
N LEU A 75 -4.21 -1.56 -23.58
CA LEU A 75 -4.12 -2.73 -22.68
C LEU A 75 -4.21 -4.07 -23.42
N ALA A 76 -5.06 -4.15 -24.46
CA ALA A 76 -5.20 -5.36 -25.27
C ALA A 76 -3.90 -5.75 -25.98
N THR A 77 -3.17 -4.78 -26.52
CA THR A 77 -1.85 -5.00 -27.13
C THR A 77 -0.80 -5.30 -26.07
N PHE A 78 -0.81 -4.54 -24.97
CA PHE A 78 0.15 -4.65 -23.89
C PHE A 78 0.15 -6.05 -23.26
N TYR A 79 -1.02 -6.63 -23.03
CA TYR A 79 -1.17 -8.00 -22.51
C TYR A 79 -1.31 -9.07 -23.61
N GLY A 80 -1.44 -8.70 -24.88
CA GLY A 80 -1.70 -9.63 -25.97
C GLY A 80 -3.05 -10.34 -25.84
N ASP A 81 -4.06 -9.68 -25.26
CA ASP A 81 -5.38 -10.22 -24.97
C ASP A 81 -6.48 -9.23 -25.39
N SER A 82 -7.22 -9.59 -26.45
CA SER A 82 -8.29 -8.75 -27.01
C SER A 82 -9.52 -8.60 -26.12
N ALA A 83 -9.60 -9.30 -24.98
CA ALA A 83 -10.70 -9.15 -24.03
C ALA A 83 -10.63 -7.85 -23.22
N TRP A 84 -9.46 -7.20 -23.16
CA TRP A 84 -9.31 -5.86 -22.59
C TRP A 84 -10.00 -4.80 -23.46
N ALA A 85 -11.03 -4.14 -22.91
CA ALA A 85 -11.87 -3.17 -23.60
C ALA A 85 -12.44 -2.11 -22.64
N LEU A 86 -11.56 -1.38 -21.94
CA LEU A 86 -11.95 -0.43 -20.87
C LEU A 86 -12.52 0.90 -21.37
N HIS A 87 -12.53 1.14 -22.68
CA HIS A 87 -13.03 2.38 -23.26
C HIS A 87 -14.14 2.13 -24.28
N ASN A 88 -15.00 3.13 -24.43
CA ASN A 88 -16.09 3.14 -25.40
C ASN A 88 -15.61 3.66 -26.76
N GLU A 89 -16.47 3.53 -27.78
CA GLU A 89 -16.18 4.00 -29.15
C GLU A 89 -15.95 5.52 -29.22
N ASP A 90 -16.55 6.28 -28.31
CA ASP A 90 -16.37 7.74 -28.22
C ASP A 90 -15.10 8.17 -27.46
N GLY A 91 -14.31 7.19 -26.98
CA GLY A 91 -13.08 7.42 -26.24
C GLY A 91 -13.25 7.73 -24.75
N THR A 92 -14.47 7.60 -24.20
CA THR A 92 -14.68 7.62 -22.74
C THR A 92 -14.22 6.32 -22.10
N ILE A 93 -13.67 6.38 -20.89
CA ILE A 93 -13.19 5.21 -20.14
C ILE A 93 -14.25 4.81 -19.10
N ASN A 94 -14.49 3.51 -18.99
CA ASN A 94 -15.37 2.94 -17.98
C ASN A 94 -14.68 3.01 -16.62
N VAL A 95 -15.18 3.85 -15.72
CA VAL A 95 -14.63 4.05 -14.36
C VAL A 95 -15.69 3.71 -13.33
N THR A 96 -15.31 3.09 -12.21
CA THR A 96 -16.24 2.94 -11.08
C THR A 96 -16.43 4.28 -10.36
N ASP A 97 -17.62 4.87 -10.46
CA ASP A 97 -17.91 6.23 -9.98
C ASP A 97 -18.88 6.28 -8.77
N THR A 98 -19.19 5.13 -8.20
CA THR A 98 -20.04 4.97 -7.01
C THR A 98 -19.37 4.09 -5.95
N ALA A 99 -19.80 4.26 -4.70
CA ALA A 99 -19.32 3.43 -3.59
C ALA A 99 -19.66 1.95 -3.81
N GLU A 100 -20.83 1.66 -4.38
CA GLU A 100 -21.29 0.31 -4.70
C GLU A 100 -20.44 -0.33 -5.80
N ALA A 101 -20.15 0.39 -6.89
CA ALA A 101 -19.28 -0.11 -7.95
C ALA A 101 -17.85 -0.34 -7.45
N CYS A 102 -17.28 0.60 -6.70
CA CYS A 102 -15.98 0.43 -6.05
C CYS A 102 -15.97 -0.82 -5.15
N ALA A 103 -16.96 -1.02 -4.28
CA ALA A 103 -17.03 -2.20 -3.41
C ALA A 103 -17.17 -3.51 -4.18
N ALA A 104 -17.90 -3.50 -5.29
CA ALA A 104 -18.11 -4.66 -6.15
C ALA A 104 -16.88 -5.01 -7.01
N ALA A 105 -16.05 -4.02 -7.36
CA ALA A 105 -14.78 -4.22 -8.06
C ALA A 105 -13.62 -4.57 -7.11
N ALA A 106 -13.59 -3.99 -5.90
CA ALA A 106 -12.50 -4.15 -4.93
C ALA A 106 -12.66 -5.41 -4.04
N ARG A 107 -13.19 -6.51 -4.59
CA ARG A 107 -13.34 -7.80 -3.90
C ARG A 107 -12.66 -8.93 -4.68
N PRO A 108 -12.23 -10.03 -4.03
CA PRO A 108 -11.50 -11.11 -4.72
C PRO A 108 -12.27 -11.76 -5.87
N ASP A 109 -13.60 -11.83 -5.76
CA ASP A 109 -14.51 -12.33 -6.80
C ASP A 109 -15.20 -11.13 -7.47
N VAL A 110 -14.45 -10.43 -8.32
CA VAL A 110 -14.90 -9.19 -8.98
C VAL A 110 -16.26 -9.39 -9.63
N ASP A 111 -17.16 -8.41 -9.48
CA ASP A 111 -18.46 -8.49 -10.15
C ASP A 111 -18.27 -8.53 -11.68
N PRO A 112 -18.81 -9.54 -12.38
CA PRO A 112 -18.67 -9.63 -13.84
C PRO A 112 -19.21 -8.40 -14.59
N ALA A 113 -20.15 -7.65 -14.00
CA ALA A 113 -20.63 -6.40 -14.57
C ALA A 113 -19.58 -5.28 -14.60
N LEU A 114 -18.53 -5.40 -13.77
CA LEU A 114 -17.44 -4.45 -13.64
C LEU A 114 -16.18 -4.89 -14.36
N HIS A 115 -16.19 -6.04 -15.05
CA HIS A 115 -15.12 -6.37 -15.98
C HIS A 115 -14.95 -5.23 -17.00
N ASN A 116 -13.72 -5.00 -17.44
CA ASN A 116 -13.38 -3.88 -18.32
C ASN A 116 -13.73 -2.50 -17.74
N HIS A 117 -13.57 -2.33 -16.43
CA HIS A 117 -13.53 -1.02 -15.77
C HIS A 117 -12.13 -0.71 -15.25
N CYS A 118 -11.82 0.58 -15.21
CA CYS A 118 -10.79 1.13 -14.34
C CYS A 118 -11.42 1.37 -12.95
N VAL A 119 -10.84 0.76 -11.91
CA VAL A 119 -11.35 0.85 -10.55
C VAL A 119 -10.84 2.11 -9.89
N GLU A 120 -11.79 2.94 -9.50
CA GLU A 120 -11.59 4.13 -8.67
C GLU A 120 -12.46 4.04 -7.42
N CYS A 121 -11.85 4.30 -6.27
CA CYS A 121 -12.51 4.34 -4.98
C CYS A 121 -12.16 5.68 -4.32
N LEU A 122 -13.15 6.52 -4.06
CA LEU A 122 -12.92 7.86 -3.52
C LEU A 122 -12.89 7.86 -1.98
N PRO A 123 -12.11 8.76 -1.35
CA PRO A 123 -12.11 8.92 0.11
C PRO A 123 -13.51 9.21 0.69
N THR A 124 -14.39 9.84 -0.10
CA THR A 124 -15.77 10.14 0.29
C THR A 124 -16.66 8.91 0.46
N TYR A 125 -16.25 7.75 -0.06
CA TYR A 125 -16.99 6.49 0.10
C TYR A 125 -16.72 5.85 1.47
N LEU A 126 -15.60 6.18 2.12
CA LEU A 126 -15.22 5.61 3.41
C LEU A 126 -16.08 6.17 4.56
N ALA A 127 -16.38 5.31 5.53
CA ALA A 127 -16.96 5.76 6.78
C ALA A 127 -15.94 6.67 7.50
N ARG A 128 -16.38 7.88 7.87
CA ARG A 128 -15.47 8.95 8.37
C ARG A 128 -14.75 8.60 9.68
N ASP A 129 -15.27 7.62 10.42
CA ASP A 129 -14.79 7.22 11.75
C ASP A 129 -14.14 5.83 11.76
N THR A 130 -13.76 5.27 10.60
CA THR A 130 -13.02 4.01 10.58
C THR A 130 -11.64 4.21 11.20
N VAL A 131 -11.46 3.58 12.36
CA VAL A 131 -10.19 3.53 13.09
C VAL A 131 -9.62 2.13 12.97
N VAL A 132 -8.41 2.03 12.46
CA VAL A 132 -7.67 0.77 12.39
C VAL A 132 -6.55 0.81 13.43
N GLU A 133 -6.48 -0.22 14.27
CA GLU A 133 -5.42 -0.37 15.25
C GLU A 133 -4.31 -1.29 14.70
N THR A 134 -3.06 -0.94 14.97
CA THR A 134 -1.90 -1.77 14.66
C THR A 134 -0.96 -1.82 15.85
N LEU A 135 -0.41 -3.02 16.09
CA LEU A 135 0.60 -3.27 17.10
C LEU A 135 1.94 -3.46 16.41
N ILE A 136 2.95 -2.72 16.87
CA ILE A 136 4.34 -2.84 16.41
C ILE A 136 5.22 -3.03 17.65
N PRO A 137 6.14 -4.01 17.70
CA PRO A 137 7.09 -4.15 18.81
C PRO A 137 7.88 -2.86 18.99
N LYS A 138 7.95 -2.34 20.22
CA LYS A 138 8.72 -1.11 20.50
C LYS A 138 10.22 -1.33 20.30
N LEU A 139 10.69 -2.53 20.59
CA LEU A 139 12.06 -2.97 20.36
C LEU A 139 12.01 -4.22 19.47
N PRO A 140 12.61 -4.18 18.27
CA PRO A 140 12.62 -5.33 17.37
C PRO A 140 13.43 -6.49 17.96
N THR A 141 12.90 -7.70 17.82
CA THR A 141 13.64 -8.94 18.13
C THR A 141 13.95 -9.64 16.82
N ARG A 142 15.21 -9.99 16.59
CA ARG A 142 15.61 -10.72 15.38
C ARG A 142 15.01 -12.13 15.38
N ALA A 143 14.33 -12.50 14.30
CA ALA A 143 13.81 -13.84 14.13
C ALA A 143 14.94 -14.85 13.84
N LYS A 144 14.67 -16.14 14.05
CA LYS A 144 15.62 -17.24 13.75
C LYS A 144 15.93 -17.35 12.25
N SER A 145 14.98 -16.97 11.41
CA SER A 145 15.08 -16.92 9.95
C SER A 145 14.08 -15.88 9.44
N PRO A 146 14.35 -15.23 8.30
CA PRO A 146 13.38 -14.35 7.68
C PRO A 146 12.02 -15.01 7.43
N SER A 147 10.95 -14.23 7.57
CA SER A 147 9.58 -14.67 7.32
C SER A 147 8.99 -13.94 6.11
N PRO A 148 8.29 -14.64 5.20
CA PRO A 148 7.70 -14.01 4.03
C PRO A 148 6.55 -13.08 4.42
N ILE A 149 6.31 -12.06 3.60
CA ILE A 149 5.15 -11.16 3.77
C ILE A 149 3.86 -11.96 3.54
N ARG A 150 3.07 -12.16 4.61
CA ARG A 150 1.76 -12.82 4.59
C ARG A 150 0.61 -11.91 5.06
N SER A 151 0.94 -10.70 5.46
CA SER A 151 0.07 -9.65 5.96
C SER A 151 0.59 -8.30 5.51
N ASN A 152 -0.04 -7.24 5.98
CA ASN A 152 0.48 -5.89 5.83
C ASN A 152 1.91 -5.81 6.36
N ILE A 153 2.70 -4.94 5.75
CA ILE A 153 4.14 -4.82 5.91
C ILE A 153 4.47 -3.90 7.09
N GLY A 154 3.72 -2.82 7.25
CA GLY A 154 4.04 -1.83 8.26
C GLY A 154 3.18 -0.58 8.18
N LEU A 155 3.66 0.48 8.84
CA LEU A 155 2.99 1.76 8.91
C LEU A 155 3.93 2.90 8.51
N ALA A 156 3.49 3.71 7.56
CA ALA A 156 4.14 4.96 7.19
C ALA A 156 4.00 5.99 8.31
N LEU A 157 4.90 6.96 8.38
CA LEU A 157 4.88 8.00 9.42
C LEU A 157 3.63 8.88 9.36
N ASN A 158 2.93 8.94 8.23
CA ASN A 158 1.65 9.62 8.10
C ASN A 158 0.45 8.80 8.58
N GLY A 159 0.69 7.58 9.06
CA GLY A 159 -0.35 6.67 9.56
C GLY A 159 -1.01 5.83 8.48
N VAL A 160 -0.54 5.85 7.24
CA VAL A 160 -1.02 4.95 6.18
C VAL A 160 -0.32 3.61 6.27
N GLU A 161 -1.04 2.55 5.94
CA GLU A 161 -0.49 1.21 5.93
C GLU A 161 0.36 0.93 4.68
N PHE A 162 1.51 0.29 4.87
CA PHE A 162 2.18 -0.43 3.80
C PHE A 162 1.53 -1.82 3.70
N ALA A 163 0.68 -2.01 2.71
CA ALA A 163 -0.06 -3.25 2.52
C ALA A 163 0.80 -4.36 1.91
N ALA A 164 0.32 -5.60 2.04
CA ALA A 164 0.82 -6.72 1.25
C ALA A 164 0.55 -6.46 -0.25
N PRO A 165 1.30 -7.10 -1.17
CA PRO A 165 1.10 -6.93 -2.61
C PRO A 165 -0.36 -7.01 -3.05
N ALA A 166 -0.78 -6.09 -3.92
CA ALA A 166 -2.10 -6.16 -4.54
C ALA A 166 -2.21 -7.46 -5.36
N PRO A 167 -3.38 -8.12 -5.38
CA PRO A 167 -3.56 -9.38 -6.10
C PRO A 167 -3.68 -9.15 -7.61
N THR A 168 -2.61 -8.71 -8.26
CA THR A 168 -2.59 -8.37 -9.70
C THR A 168 -3.07 -9.53 -10.57
N HIS A 169 -2.75 -10.77 -10.22
CA HIS A 169 -3.29 -11.95 -10.92
C HIS A 169 -4.83 -11.99 -10.99
N ALA A 170 -5.53 -11.62 -9.92
CA ALA A 170 -6.99 -11.60 -9.88
C ALA A 170 -7.56 -10.41 -10.66
N ILE A 171 -6.92 -9.25 -10.54
CA ILE A 171 -7.24 -8.03 -11.30
C ILE A 171 -7.14 -8.28 -12.81
N LEU A 172 -6.03 -8.88 -13.24
CA LEU A 172 -5.79 -9.18 -14.65
C LEU A 172 -6.75 -10.26 -15.19
N ALA A 173 -7.09 -11.26 -14.38
CA ALA A 173 -8.06 -12.30 -14.76
C ALA A 173 -9.49 -11.77 -14.95
N ALA A 174 -9.83 -10.67 -14.27
CA ALA A 174 -11.14 -10.01 -14.38
C ALA A 174 -11.14 -8.83 -15.38
N HIS A 175 -10.01 -8.53 -16.04
CA HIS A 175 -9.86 -7.37 -16.93
C HIS A 175 -10.26 -6.05 -16.26
N THR A 176 -10.00 -5.91 -14.96
CA THR A 176 -10.49 -4.78 -14.16
C THR A 176 -9.32 -4.00 -13.56
N LEU A 177 -8.74 -3.09 -14.34
CA LEU A 177 -7.52 -2.35 -13.95
C LEU A 177 -7.75 -1.59 -12.64
N ALA A 178 -6.91 -1.76 -11.63
CA ALA A 178 -7.03 -1.06 -10.35
C ALA A 178 -5.74 -0.27 -10.03
N PRO A 179 -5.52 0.90 -10.65
CA PRO A 179 -4.31 1.69 -10.49
C PRO A 179 -4.06 2.06 -9.03
N PHE A 180 -2.79 2.28 -8.72
CA PHE A 180 -2.42 3.10 -7.57
C PHE A 180 -2.40 4.56 -8.02
N ASP A 181 -2.53 5.51 -7.10
CA ASP A 181 -2.25 6.90 -7.40
C ASP A 181 -0.74 7.13 -7.52
N ASP A 182 -0.34 8.35 -7.86
CA ASP A 182 1.08 8.74 -7.95
C ASP A 182 1.83 8.61 -6.62
N CYS A 183 1.12 8.44 -5.50
CA CYS A 183 1.69 8.16 -4.19
C CYS A 183 1.88 6.67 -3.91
N GLY A 184 1.46 5.81 -4.84
CA GLY A 184 1.59 4.36 -4.77
C GLY A 184 0.50 3.69 -3.92
N GLY A 185 -0.60 4.39 -3.62
CA GLY A 185 -1.71 3.87 -2.84
C GLY A 185 -3.05 3.91 -3.55
N HIS A 186 -4.01 3.19 -3.00
CA HIS A 186 -5.40 3.21 -3.43
C HIS A 186 -6.33 2.87 -2.27
N ILE A 187 -7.63 2.94 -2.53
CA ILE A 187 -8.67 2.76 -1.52
C ILE A 187 -9.40 1.45 -1.75
N ASN A 188 -9.67 0.74 -0.65
CA ASN A 188 -10.79 -0.19 -0.60
C ASN A 188 -11.68 0.13 0.61
N MET A 189 -12.92 -0.35 0.60
CA MET A 189 -13.91 -0.02 1.63
C MET A 189 -13.65 -0.65 3.00
N HIS A 190 -12.70 -1.58 3.10
CA HIS A 190 -12.37 -2.31 4.32
C HIS A 190 -11.18 -1.69 5.06
N ASP A 191 -10.10 -1.37 4.34
CA ASP A 191 -8.83 -0.91 4.88
C ASP A 191 -8.65 0.61 4.76
N GLY A 192 -9.46 1.27 3.91
CA GLY A 192 -9.26 2.66 3.54
C GLY A 192 -8.12 2.83 2.55
N TYR A 193 -7.47 4.00 2.59
CA TYR A 193 -6.30 4.27 1.76
C TYR A 193 -5.06 3.54 2.30
N HIS A 194 -4.35 2.84 1.42
CA HIS A 194 -3.17 2.04 1.76
C HIS A 194 -2.18 1.98 0.59
N TYR A 195 -0.89 1.91 0.92
CA TYR A 195 0.21 1.87 -0.05
C TYR A 195 0.56 0.44 -0.45
N HIS A 196 0.71 0.20 -1.75
CA HIS A 196 1.32 -1.02 -2.32
C HIS A 196 2.72 -0.74 -2.87
N ALA A 197 2.93 0.51 -3.27
CA ALA A 197 4.19 1.05 -3.78
C ALA A 197 4.54 2.31 -3.00
N VAL A 198 5.83 2.66 -2.99
CA VAL A 198 6.31 3.93 -2.43
C VAL A 198 6.98 4.72 -3.54
N THR A 199 6.40 5.88 -3.84
CA THR A 199 6.94 6.86 -4.78
C THR A 199 7.53 8.05 -4.01
N SER A 200 8.31 8.88 -4.70
CA SER A 200 8.93 10.05 -4.08
C SER A 200 7.93 11.19 -3.96
N GLY A 201 7.91 11.88 -2.81
CA GLY A 201 7.19 13.15 -2.65
C GLY A 201 5.86 13.09 -1.90
N CYS A 202 5.32 11.89 -1.60
CA CYS A 202 4.02 11.78 -0.94
C CYS A 202 4.06 11.47 0.56
N LEU A 203 5.12 10.80 1.04
CA LEU A 203 5.17 10.32 2.41
C LEU A 203 5.81 11.35 3.34
N THR A 204 5.18 11.57 4.50
CA THR A 204 5.86 12.14 5.65
C THR A 204 7.14 11.36 5.93
N SER A 205 8.26 12.08 6.06
CA SER A 205 9.57 11.47 6.22
C SER A 205 10.45 12.24 7.22
N ILE A 206 11.43 11.55 7.79
CA ILE A 206 12.44 12.10 8.69
C ILE A 206 13.79 12.02 7.97
N ALA A 207 14.32 13.20 7.60
CA ALA A 207 15.63 13.31 6.99
C ALA A 207 16.74 12.73 7.89
N GLN A 208 17.80 12.22 7.26
CA GLN A 208 18.99 11.72 7.96
C GLN A 208 20.14 12.71 7.73
N ASP A 209 21.00 12.86 8.74
CA ASP A 209 22.07 13.88 8.73
C ASP A 209 23.31 13.45 7.91
N ASP A 210 23.34 12.21 7.41
CA ASP A 210 24.49 11.54 6.76
C ASP A 210 24.22 11.14 5.30
N ALA A 211 23.31 11.85 4.62
CA ALA A 211 22.84 11.58 3.25
C ALA A 211 22.11 10.24 3.05
N HIS A 212 21.92 9.46 4.12
CA HIS A 212 21.12 8.25 4.10
C HIS A 212 19.67 8.54 3.69
N ALA A 213 19.01 7.52 3.13
CA ALA A 213 17.60 7.63 2.76
C ALA A 213 16.75 8.05 3.99
N PRO A 214 15.77 8.95 3.82
CA PRO A 214 14.95 9.38 4.93
C PRO A 214 14.11 8.22 5.47
N MET A 215 13.87 8.22 6.78
CA MET A 215 12.97 7.27 7.42
C MET A 215 11.53 7.63 7.09
N ILE A 216 10.74 6.67 6.66
CA ILE A 216 9.35 6.87 6.18
C ILE A 216 8.32 6.04 6.95
N GLY A 217 8.74 5.13 7.82
CA GLY A 217 7.82 4.34 8.63
C GLY A 217 8.48 3.23 9.44
N TYR A 218 7.66 2.29 9.88
CA TYR A 218 8.05 1.12 10.66
C TYR A 218 7.43 -0.15 10.08
N ALA A 219 8.21 -1.22 9.99
CA ALA A 219 7.71 -2.55 9.68
C ALA A 219 6.96 -3.15 10.89
N LEU A 220 6.11 -4.15 10.67
CA LEU A 220 5.36 -4.81 11.75
C LEU A 220 6.25 -5.58 12.74
N ASP A 221 7.50 -5.87 12.39
CA ASP A 221 8.51 -6.43 13.29
C ASP A 221 9.25 -5.37 14.11
N GLY A 222 8.91 -4.09 13.92
CA GLY A 222 9.42 -2.94 14.66
C GLY A 222 10.62 -2.24 14.03
N TYR A 223 11.24 -2.80 12.99
CA TYR A 223 12.40 -2.15 12.39
C TYR A 223 11.99 -0.90 11.57
N PRO A 224 12.83 0.14 11.54
CA PRO A 224 12.62 1.31 10.69
C PRO A 224 12.55 0.94 9.20
N ILE A 225 11.69 1.64 8.46
CA ILE A 225 11.62 1.60 7.00
C ILE A 225 12.09 2.94 6.47
N HIS A 226 13.06 2.90 5.56
CA HIS A 226 13.60 4.04 4.85
C HIS A 226 13.18 4.04 3.39
N ALA A 227 13.18 5.23 2.79
CA ALA A 227 12.97 5.37 1.35
C ALA A 227 14.02 4.57 0.56
N ARG A 228 13.72 4.29 -0.71
CA ARG A 228 14.56 3.43 -1.54
C ARG A 228 15.99 3.96 -1.68
N ALA A 229 16.12 5.26 -1.88
CA ALA A 229 17.38 5.91 -2.16
C ALA A 229 17.61 7.13 -1.27
N GLY A 230 18.90 7.43 -1.06
CA GLY A 230 19.36 8.65 -0.40
C GLY A 230 19.10 9.91 -1.22
N HIS A 231 19.58 11.05 -0.72
CA HIS A 231 19.46 12.33 -1.43
C HIS A 231 20.22 12.35 -2.77
N ASP A 232 21.21 11.47 -2.92
CA ASP A 232 21.98 11.27 -4.15
C ASP A 232 21.27 10.37 -5.18
N GLY A 233 20.09 9.82 -4.85
CA GLY A 233 19.33 8.91 -5.70
C GLY A 233 19.91 7.49 -5.78
N ALA A 234 20.94 7.17 -5.02
CA ALA A 234 21.53 5.84 -4.96
C ALA A 234 20.81 4.97 -3.93
N GLU A 235 20.52 3.73 -4.33
CA GLU A 235 20.04 2.66 -3.44
C GLU A 235 21.26 2.00 -2.77
N PRO A 236 21.17 1.60 -1.49
CA PRO A 236 22.25 0.86 -0.85
C PRO A 236 22.57 -0.44 -1.60
N THR A 237 23.86 -0.75 -1.74
CA THR A 237 24.33 -1.91 -2.52
C THR A 237 24.52 -3.18 -1.67
N ASP A 238 24.35 -3.07 -0.37
CA ASP A 238 24.63 -4.10 0.64
C ASP A 238 23.35 -4.62 1.33
N LEU A 239 22.19 -4.42 0.71
CA LEU A 239 20.92 -4.92 1.20
C LEU A 239 20.88 -6.45 1.18
N ASP A 240 20.30 -7.03 2.24
CA ASP A 240 20.03 -8.46 2.36
C ASP A 240 18.77 -8.88 1.57
N GLU A 241 18.38 -10.15 1.71
CA GLU A 241 17.22 -10.72 1.01
C GLU A 241 15.87 -10.07 1.39
N CYS A 242 15.79 -9.42 2.55
CA CYS A 242 14.60 -8.66 2.98
C CYS A 242 14.69 -7.17 2.65
N ARG A 243 15.72 -6.77 1.91
CA ARG A 243 16.04 -5.38 1.58
C ARG A 243 16.44 -4.53 2.79
N GLY A 244 17.03 -5.13 3.81
CA GLY A 244 17.59 -4.39 4.93
C GLY A 244 19.10 -4.52 5.04
N HIS A 245 19.68 -3.69 5.88
CA HIS A 245 21.09 -3.76 6.25
C HIS A 245 21.27 -3.17 7.65
N MET A 246 22.50 -3.19 8.18
CA MET A 246 22.81 -2.72 9.52
C MET A 246 24.04 -1.81 9.52
N ASP A 247 23.97 -0.74 10.32
CA ASP A 247 25.12 0.08 10.68
C ASP A 247 25.08 0.49 12.16
N ASP A 248 26.15 1.17 12.60
CA ASP A 248 26.37 1.58 13.98
C ASP A 248 25.45 2.72 14.45
N THR A 249 24.82 3.47 13.53
CA THR A 249 24.00 4.65 13.84
C THR A 249 22.53 4.26 14.02
N ARG A 250 21.99 3.50 13.07
CA ARG A 250 20.56 3.17 12.97
C ARG A 250 20.26 1.75 13.46
N GLY A 251 21.27 0.89 13.55
CA GLY A 251 21.07 -0.55 13.69
C GLY A 251 20.49 -1.13 12.40
N TYR A 252 19.81 -2.28 12.50
CA TYR A 252 19.16 -2.89 11.34
C TYR A 252 17.93 -2.07 10.91
N HIS A 253 17.78 -1.84 9.61
CA HIS A 253 16.63 -1.14 9.03
C HIS A 253 16.44 -1.54 7.56
N TYR A 254 15.23 -1.30 7.04
CA TYR A 254 14.84 -1.68 5.69
C TYR A 254 14.85 -0.51 4.71
N HIS A 255 14.99 -0.82 3.43
CA HIS A 255 14.76 0.09 2.30
C HIS A 255 13.63 -0.43 1.40
N VAL A 256 12.66 0.44 1.13
CA VAL A 256 11.54 0.08 0.26
C VAL A 256 11.98 -0.28 -1.15
N ALA A 257 11.27 -1.20 -1.79
CA ALA A 257 11.50 -1.56 -3.18
C ALA A 257 11.04 -0.47 -4.16
N GLY A 258 11.42 -0.63 -5.43
CA GLY A 258 10.92 0.24 -6.50
C GLY A 258 9.40 0.09 -6.70
N PRO A 259 8.71 1.16 -7.15
CA PRO A 259 7.25 1.19 -7.20
C PRO A 259 6.64 0.15 -8.15
N GLY A 260 7.37 -0.28 -9.19
CA GLY A 260 6.92 -1.33 -10.10
C GLY A 260 6.90 -2.75 -9.52
N LYS A 261 7.38 -2.94 -8.28
CA LYS A 261 7.42 -4.27 -7.64
C LYS A 261 6.07 -4.71 -7.08
N ASN A 262 5.12 -3.78 -6.87
CA ASN A 262 3.87 -4.07 -6.15
C ASN A 262 4.13 -4.65 -4.74
N GLN A 263 5.21 -4.23 -4.09
CA GLN A 263 5.60 -4.75 -2.78
C GLN A 263 6.60 -3.80 -2.13
N THR A 264 6.35 -3.41 -0.88
CA THR A 264 7.24 -2.48 -0.17
C THR A 264 8.52 -3.18 0.33
N LEU A 265 8.41 -4.37 0.94
CA LEU A 265 9.51 -5.19 1.49
C LEU A 265 9.33 -6.66 1.15
N ASP A 266 10.42 -7.43 1.09
CA ASP A 266 10.39 -8.83 0.62
C ASP A 266 10.10 -9.85 1.73
N CYS A 267 10.54 -9.55 2.95
CA CYS A 267 10.34 -10.37 4.14
C CYS A 267 10.54 -9.54 5.41
N PHE A 268 10.21 -10.13 6.56
CA PHE A 268 10.60 -9.63 7.87
C PHE A 268 11.80 -10.42 8.40
N THR A 269 12.89 -9.74 8.77
CA THR A 269 14.00 -10.32 9.54
C THR A 269 13.69 -10.38 11.03
N GLY A 270 12.75 -9.58 11.54
CA GLY A 270 12.35 -9.56 12.94
C GLY A 270 11.10 -10.40 13.22
N GLU A 271 10.80 -10.57 14.49
CA GLU A 271 9.56 -11.18 14.95
C GLU A 271 8.43 -10.16 14.97
N ILE A 272 7.30 -10.52 14.36
CA ILE A 272 6.08 -9.71 14.42
C ILE A 272 5.25 -10.10 15.66
N VAL A 273 4.27 -9.25 15.99
CA VAL A 273 3.29 -9.56 17.05
C VAL A 273 2.48 -10.79 16.68
N GLN A 274 2.28 -11.68 17.64
CA GLN A 274 1.46 -12.88 17.47
C GLN A 274 0.06 -12.52 16.95
N GLY A 275 -0.30 -13.07 15.79
CA GLY A 275 -1.58 -12.80 15.15
C GLY A 275 -1.60 -11.58 14.22
N ALA A 276 -0.53 -10.78 14.15
CA ALA A 276 -0.42 -9.68 13.19
C ALA A 276 -0.37 -10.18 11.73
N ALA A 277 0.15 -11.40 11.50
CA ALA A 277 0.09 -12.07 10.19
C ALA A 277 -1.33 -12.44 9.74
N ARG A 278 -2.33 -12.38 10.64
CA ARG A 278 -3.72 -12.69 10.29
C ARG A 278 -4.40 -11.40 9.84
N ARG A 279 -4.70 -11.29 8.54
CA ARG A 279 -5.67 -10.30 8.07
C ARG A 279 -6.91 -10.43 8.95
N PRO A 280 -7.50 -9.33 9.48
CA PRO A 280 -8.80 -9.41 10.13
C PRO A 280 -9.74 -10.19 9.19
N PRO A 281 -10.53 -11.15 9.69
CA PRO A 281 -11.53 -11.77 8.84
C PRO A 281 -12.40 -10.64 8.29
N GLY A 282 -12.42 -10.49 6.97
CA GLY A 282 -13.36 -9.59 6.33
C GLY A 282 -14.78 -9.94 6.80
N PRO A 283 -15.71 -8.98 6.83
CA PRO A 283 -17.09 -9.30 7.14
C PRO A 283 -17.60 -10.38 6.17
N PRO A 284 -18.53 -11.24 6.59
CA PRO A 284 -19.17 -12.18 5.69
C PRO A 284 -19.71 -11.43 4.46
N PRO A 285 -19.66 -12.03 3.25
CA PRO A 285 -20.24 -11.42 2.06
C PRO A 285 -21.68 -10.95 2.35
N GLY A 286 -21.95 -9.66 2.15
CA GLY A 286 -23.31 -9.08 2.25
C GLY A 286 -23.71 -8.45 3.58
N GLN A 287 -22.80 -8.18 4.52
CA GLN A 287 -23.14 -7.28 5.64
C GLN A 287 -22.76 -5.82 5.33
N PRO A 288 -23.70 -4.87 5.40
CA PRO A 288 -23.37 -3.44 5.31
C PRO A 288 -22.50 -3.03 6.53
N PRO A 289 -21.74 -1.92 6.42
CA PRO A 289 -20.98 -1.37 7.54
C PRO A 289 -21.90 -1.19 8.75
N ARG A 290 -21.41 -1.57 9.95
CA ARG A 290 -22.14 -1.28 11.18
C ARG A 290 -22.10 0.23 11.43
N GLU A 291 -23.28 0.80 11.66
CA GLU A 291 -23.50 2.19 12.09
C GLU A 291 -22.72 2.55 13.36
#